data_AF-A0A0N9HVA4-F1
#
_entry.id   AF-A0A0N9HVA4-F1
#
_cell.length_a   1.000
_cell.length_b   1.000
_cell.length_c   1.000
_cell.angle_alpha   90.00
_cell.angle_beta   90.00
_cell.angle_gamma   90.00
#
_symmetry.space_group_name_H-M   'P 1'
#
loop_
_entity.id
_entity.type
_entity.pdbx_description
1 polymer ?
#
loop_
_entity_poly.entity_id
_entity_poly.type
_entity_poly.pdbx_seq_one_letter_code
_entity_poly.pdbx_strand_id
1 'polypeptide(L)'
;MNTSGEFYGTFGVLREHLTVHELPETASIDVCRHLLDGMVVTVQIGASGLADVAAGLVVWADTLTRVRCVVWRASGCSVHLQVHGRLPDETPVMVFSGTNYDAEVFGPDLAVGERRTILLGLLREWAAPQEVVA
;
A
#
# COMPACT_ATOMS: atom_id res chain seq x y z
N MET A 1 14.86 25.64 -7.58
CA MET A 1 14.83 24.19 -7.28
C MET A 1 14.41 23.48 -8.56
N ASN A 2 15.20 22.54 -9.09
CA ASN A 2 14.91 21.88 -10.37
C ASN A 2 13.99 20.67 -10.14
N THR A 3 12.68 20.93 -10.16
CA THR A 3 11.62 19.93 -10.01
C THR A 3 11.74 18.74 -10.97
N SER A 4 12.25 18.99 -12.18
CA SER A 4 12.41 17.93 -13.18
C SER A 4 13.54 16.96 -12.82
N GLY A 5 14.67 17.47 -12.30
CA GLY A 5 15.79 16.61 -11.88
C GLY A 5 15.43 15.70 -10.71
N GLU A 6 14.70 16.22 -9.72
CA GLU A 6 14.18 15.44 -8.58
C GLU A 6 13.20 14.36 -9.05
N PHE A 7 12.32 14.69 -10.00
CA PHE A 7 11.35 13.74 -10.57
C PHE A 7 12.05 12.59 -11.29
N TYR A 8 13.01 12.87 -12.19
CA TYR A 8 13.74 11.82 -12.90
C TYR A 8 14.57 10.95 -11.96
N GLY A 9 15.13 11.54 -10.89
CA GLY A 9 15.81 10.79 -9.84
C GLY A 9 14.88 9.80 -9.15
N THR A 10 13.75 10.27 -8.62
CA THR A 10 12.75 9.42 -7.96
C THR A 10 12.21 8.34 -8.88
N PHE A 11 11.88 8.69 -10.13
CA PHE A 11 11.42 7.72 -11.12
C PHE A 11 12.48 6.66 -11.44
N GLY A 12 13.76 7.06 -11.49
CA GLY A 12 14.88 6.15 -11.69
C GLY A 12 15.00 5.11 -10.57
N VAL A 13 14.93 5.55 -9.31
CA VAL A 13 14.97 4.66 -8.13
C VAL A 13 13.76 3.74 -8.11
N LEU A 14 12.56 4.26 -8.38
CA LEU A 14 11.35 3.45 -8.44
C LEU A 14 11.47 2.37 -9.52
N ARG A 15 11.93 2.71 -10.72
CA ARG A 15 12.14 1.76 -11.81
C ARG A 15 13.13 0.66 -11.42
N GLU A 16 14.23 1.02 -10.78
CA GLU A 16 15.21 0.06 -10.27
C GLU A 16 14.57 -0.87 -9.23
N HIS A 17 13.84 -0.33 -8.26
CA HIS A 17 13.12 -1.09 -7.25
C HIS A 17 12.15 -2.12 -7.87
N LEU A 18 11.36 -1.68 -8.86
CA LEU A 18 10.44 -2.53 -9.61
C LEU A 18 11.15 -3.61 -10.45
N THR A 19 12.42 -3.41 -10.81
CA THR A 19 13.21 -4.37 -11.59
C THR A 19 13.89 -5.41 -10.68
N VAL A 20 14.28 -5.02 -9.47
CA VAL A 20 14.99 -5.87 -8.51
C VAL A 20 14.06 -6.82 -7.76
N HIS A 21 12.81 -6.41 -7.52
CA HIS A 21 11.85 -7.16 -6.72
C HIS A 21 10.71 -7.72 -7.58
N GLU A 22 10.34 -8.98 -7.33
CA GLU A 22 9.13 -9.60 -7.89
C GLU A 22 7.90 -9.06 -7.15
N LEU A 23 7.43 -7.89 -7.59
CA LEU A 23 6.28 -7.20 -7.01
C LEU A 23 4.98 -7.59 -7.72
N PRO A 24 3.83 -7.56 -7.03
CA PRO A 24 2.53 -7.84 -7.63
C PRO A 24 2.18 -6.82 -8.72
N GLU A 25 1.28 -7.20 -9.62
CA GLU A 25 0.83 -6.34 -10.72
C GLU A 25 0.34 -4.97 -10.21
N THR A 26 0.95 -3.90 -10.72
CA THR A 26 0.60 -2.52 -10.38
C THR A 26 -0.41 -1.98 -11.39
N ALA A 27 -1.57 -1.56 -10.90
CA ALA A 27 -2.60 -0.93 -11.73
C ALA A 27 -2.27 0.54 -12.05
N SER A 28 -1.68 1.26 -11.10
CA SER A 28 -1.25 2.64 -11.31
C SER A 28 -0.08 3.02 -10.43
N ILE A 29 0.72 3.96 -10.92
CA ILE A 29 1.82 4.58 -10.19
C ILE A 29 1.69 6.08 -10.41
N ASP A 30 1.71 6.83 -9.32
CA ASP A 30 1.72 8.29 -9.32
C ASP A 30 2.96 8.79 -8.58
N VAL A 31 3.66 9.77 -9.15
CA VAL A 31 4.84 10.39 -8.54
C VAL A 31 4.57 11.88 -8.44
N CYS A 32 4.34 12.34 -7.21
CA CYS A 32 3.93 13.71 -6.94
C CYS A 32 4.89 14.39 -5.98
N ARG A 33 5.05 15.70 -6.14
CA ARG A 33 5.78 16.53 -5.18
C ARG A 33 4.83 17.00 -4.08
N HIS A 34 5.05 16.53 -2.87
CA HIS A 34 4.43 17.05 -1.66
C HIS A 34 5.26 18.19 -1.06
N LEU A 35 4.60 19.17 -0.43
CA LEU A 35 5.26 20.37 0.10
C LEU A 35 6.19 20.05 1.29
N LEU A 36 5.81 19.07 2.11
CA LEU A 36 6.54 18.72 3.33
C LEU A 36 7.47 17.52 3.13
N ASP A 37 7.05 16.56 2.30
CA ASP A 37 7.72 15.26 2.17
C ASP A 37 8.61 15.16 0.93
N GLY A 38 8.64 16.19 0.09
CA GLY A 38 9.36 16.14 -1.18
C GLY A 38 8.65 15.26 -2.20
N MET A 39 9.39 14.50 -3.00
CA MET A 39 8.78 13.55 -3.94
C MET A 39 8.20 12.36 -3.18
N VAL A 40 6.96 12.00 -3.48
CA VAL A 40 6.24 10.87 -2.90
C VAL A 40 5.74 9.99 -4.04
N VAL A 41 5.93 8.68 -3.89
CA VAL A 41 5.41 7.69 -4.81
C VAL A 41 4.15 7.07 -4.22
N THR A 42 3.09 7.03 -5.02
CA THR A 42 1.87 6.30 -4.70
C THR A 42 1.71 5.15 -5.70
N VAL A 43 1.49 3.94 -5.20
CA VAL A 43 1.30 2.74 -6.02
C VAL A 43 -0.04 2.12 -5.70
N GLN A 44 -0.84 1.86 -6.72
CA GLN A 44 -2.05 1.04 -6.60
C GLN A 44 -1.79 -0.36 -7.15
N ILE A 45 -2.08 -1.39 -6.36
CA ILE A 45 -2.01 -2.79 -6.80
C ILE A 45 -3.31 -3.16 -7.54
N GLY A 46 -3.20 -3.98 -8.58
CA GLY A 46 -4.36 -4.46 -9.38
C GLY A 46 -5.20 -5.57 -8.73
N ALA A 47 -4.91 -5.94 -7.49
CA ALA A 47 -5.64 -6.98 -6.77
C ALA A 47 -6.99 -6.46 -6.23
N SER A 48 -8.01 -7.32 -6.27
CA SER A 48 -9.34 -7.06 -5.73
C SER A 48 -9.81 -8.25 -4.89
N GLY A 49 -9.95 -8.05 -3.58
CA GLY A 49 -10.25 -9.11 -2.61
C GLY A 49 -9.29 -9.03 -1.42
N LEU A 50 -9.79 -9.26 -0.20
CA LEU A 50 -9.00 -9.01 1.01
C LEU A 50 -7.68 -9.78 1.03
N ALA A 51 -7.72 -11.08 0.72
CA ALA A 51 -6.53 -11.94 0.77
C ALA A 51 -5.48 -11.52 -0.27
N ASP A 52 -5.90 -11.32 -1.53
CA ASP A 52 -5.00 -10.93 -2.61
C ASP A 52 -4.41 -9.53 -2.39
N VAL A 53 -5.25 -8.58 -1.90
CA VAL A 53 -4.80 -7.24 -1.54
C VAL A 53 -3.79 -7.29 -0.40
N ALA A 54 -4.09 -8.04 0.66
CA ALA A 54 -3.21 -8.17 1.80
C ALA A 54 -1.88 -8.82 1.40
N ALA A 55 -1.92 -9.90 0.61
CA ALA A 55 -0.73 -10.58 0.09
C ALA A 55 0.14 -9.64 -0.75
N GLY A 56 -0.46 -8.91 -1.69
CA GLY A 56 0.28 -7.93 -2.49
C GLY A 56 0.91 -6.83 -1.66
N LEU A 57 0.21 -6.33 -0.64
CA LEU A 57 0.73 -5.32 0.27
C LEU A 57 1.83 -5.85 1.19
N VAL A 58 1.77 -7.13 1.62
CA VAL A 58 2.85 -7.77 2.38
C VAL A 58 4.12 -7.88 1.54
N VAL A 59 4.01 -8.30 0.28
CA VAL A 59 5.15 -8.37 -0.64
C VAL A 59 5.81 -6.98 -0.76
N TRP A 60 5.02 -5.92 -0.92
CA TRP A 60 5.55 -4.55 -0.90
C TRP A 60 6.20 -4.18 0.43
N ALA A 61 5.54 -4.46 1.56
CA ALA A 61 6.05 -4.16 2.89
C ALA A 61 7.42 -4.78 3.15
N ASP A 62 7.66 -6.01 2.69
CA ASP A 62 8.92 -6.71 2.87
C ASP A 62 10.08 -6.11 2.05
N THR A 63 9.78 -5.25 1.05
CA THR A 63 10.79 -4.52 0.26
C THR A 63 11.07 -3.09 0.76
N LEU A 64 10.27 -2.59 1.72
CA LEU A 64 10.34 -1.21 2.18
C LEU A 64 10.91 -1.11 3.59
N THR A 65 11.41 0.07 3.94
CA THR A 65 11.80 0.39 5.32
C THR A 65 10.75 1.27 6.01
N ARG A 66 10.77 1.31 7.35
CA ARG A 66 9.85 2.12 8.19
C ARG A 66 8.37 1.89 7.89
N VAL A 67 8.01 0.62 7.70
CA VAL A 67 6.66 0.20 7.33
C VAL A 67 5.63 0.56 8.40
N ARG A 68 4.53 1.18 7.97
CA ARG A 68 3.28 1.30 8.73
C ARG A 68 2.11 0.87 7.85
N CYS A 69 1.15 0.17 8.46
CA CYS A 69 -0.04 -0.31 7.76
C CYS A 69 -1.27 0.49 8.22
N VAL A 70 -2.15 0.84 7.29
CA VAL A 70 -3.38 1.60 7.57
C VAL A 70 -4.55 0.95 6.87
N VAL A 71 -5.65 0.80 7.60
CA VAL A 71 -6.97 0.56 7.03
C VAL A 71 -7.72 1.88 6.97
N TRP A 72 -8.35 2.17 5.83
CA TRP A 72 -9.14 3.37 5.63
C TRP A 72 -10.48 3.02 5.00
N ARG A 73 -11.58 3.29 5.70
CA ARG A 73 -12.91 3.16 5.11
C ARG A 73 -13.19 4.38 4.25
N ALA A 74 -12.89 4.31 2.96
CA ALA A 74 -12.88 5.47 2.07
C ALA A 74 -14.30 6.01 1.81
N SER A 75 -15.24 5.14 1.45
CA SER A 75 -16.64 5.51 1.21
C SER A 75 -17.52 4.26 1.18
N GLY A 76 -18.78 4.38 1.62
CA GLY A 76 -19.78 3.31 1.52
C GLY A 76 -19.28 1.94 2.02
N CYS A 77 -19.16 1.00 1.08
CA CYS A 77 -18.68 -0.36 1.27
C CYS A 77 -17.22 -0.58 0.81
N SER A 78 -16.43 0.47 0.59
CA SER A 78 -15.03 0.37 0.18
C SER A 78 -14.07 0.63 1.35
N VAL A 79 -13.10 -0.27 1.49
CA VAL A 79 -11.97 -0.15 2.43
C VAL A 79 -10.68 -0.19 1.63
N HIS A 80 -9.83 0.80 1.85
CA HIS A 80 -8.49 0.82 1.32
C HIS A 80 -7.53 0.27 2.37
N LEU A 81 -6.75 -0.72 1.98
CA LEU A 81 -5.58 -1.15 2.74
C LEU A 81 -4.36 -0.43 2.18
N GLN A 82 -3.55 0.13 3.06
CA GLN A 82 -2.38 0.92 2.70
C GLN A 82 -1.15 0.44 3.47
N VAL A 83 -0.04 0.34 2.77
CA VAL A 83 1.30 0.22 3.34
C VAL A 83 2.05 1.50 3.03
N HIS A 84 2.54 2.18 4.05
CA HIS A 84 3.45 3.30 3.88
C HIS A 84 4.84 2.85 4.30
N GLY A 85 5.85 3.24 3.53
CA GLY A 85 7.24 2.93 3.83
C GLY A 85 8.18 3.87 3.09
N ARG A 86 9.44 3.47 2.97
CA ARG A 86 10.46 4.19 2.20
C ARG A 86 11.25 3.24 1.32
N LEU A 87 11.58 3.72 0.12
CA LEU A 87 12.59 3.12 -0.76
C LEU A 87 13.99 3.24 -0.14
N PRO A 88 15.00 2.53 -0.69
CA PRO A 88 16.37 2.60 -0.18
C PRO A 88 16.99 4.01 -0.16
N ASP A 89 16.54 4.91 -1.04
CA ASP A 89 16.97 6.32 -1.10
C ASP A 89 16.20 7.23 -0.13
N GLU A 90 15.43 6.65 0.80
CA GLU A 90 14.50 7.31 1.72
C GLU A 90 13.27 7.95 1.05
N THR A 91 13.02 7.79 -0.26
CA THR A 91 11.81 8.30 -0.90
C THR A 91 10.56 7.68 -0.27
N PRO A 92 9.61 8.48 0.24
CA PRO A 92 8.34 7.98 0.78
C PRO A 92 7.50 7.27 -0.28
N VAL A 93 6.98 6.09 0.07
CA VAL A 93 6.06 5.31 -0.77
C VAL A 93 4.80 5.00 0.01
N MET A 94 3.65 5.17 -0.63
CA MET A 94 2.37 4.63 -0.19
C MET A 94 1.87 3.64 -1.23
N VAL A 95 1.74 2.37 -0.85
CA VAL A 95 1.15 1.32 -1.65
C VAL A 95 -0.25 1.04 -1.14
N PHE A 96 -1.24 0.91 -2.01
CA PHE A 96 -2.60 0.63 -1.60
C PHE A 96 -3.38 -0.24 -2.59
N SER A 97 -4.45 -0.85 -2.11
CA SER A 97 -5.56 -1.30 -2.96
C SER A 97 -6.87 -1.27 -2.17
N GLY A 98 -7.99 -1.40 -2.88
CA GLY A 98 -9.34 -1.42 -2.33
C GLY A 98 -9.89 -2.85 -2.19
N THR A 99 -10.69 -3.05 -1.16
CA THR A 99 -11.53 -4.23 -0.96
C THR A 99 -12.90 -3.81 -0.42
N ASN A 100 -13.84 -4.75 -0.38
CA ASN A 100 -15.14 -4.53 0.23
C ASN A 100 -15.03 -4.47 1.75
N TYR A 101 -15.84 -3.60 2.37
CA TYR A 101 -16.01 -3.53 3.81
C TYR A 101 -16.77 -4.75 4.32
N ASP A 102 -16.15 -5.47 5.24
CA ASP A 102 -16.75 -6.52 6.04
C ASP A 102 -16.61 -6.17 7.52
N ALA A 103 -17.74 -6.06 8.22
CA ALA A 103 -17.77 -5.70 9.64
C ALA A 103 -17.20 -6.80 10.54
N GLU A 104 -17.21 -8.07 10.11
CA GLU A 104 -16.62 -9.18 10.85
C GLU A 104 -15.08 -9.12 10.81
N VAL A 105 -14.52 -8.63 9.69
CA VAL A 105 -13.07 -8.49 9.50
C VAL A 105 -12.54 -7.19 10.09
N PHE A 106 -13.16 -6.06 9.74
CA PHE A 106 -12.66 -4.73 10.09
C PHE A 106 -13.21 -4.18 11.42
N GLY A 107 -14.17 -4.90 12.01
CA GLY A 107 -14.92 -4.49 13.18
C GLY A 107 -16.06 -3.51 12.82
N PRO A 108 -17.17 -3.52 13.58
CA PRO A 108 -18.35 -2.69 13.30
C PRO A 108 -18.09 -1.19 13.46
N ASP A 109 -17.06 -0.83 14.24
CA ASP A 109 -16.81 0.55 14.65
C ASP A 109 -15.95 1.35 13.66
N LEU A 110 -15.45 0.74 12.58
CA LEU A 110 -14.67 1.47 11.58
C LEU A 110 -15.62 2.36 10.76
N ALA A 111 -15.74 3.63 11.13
CA ALA A 111 -16.67 4.58 10.51
C ALA A 111 -16.20 5.01 9.11
N VAL A 112 -17.13 5.45 8.26
CA VAL A 112 -16.78 6.02 6.95
C VAL A 112 -15.89 7.25 7.14
N GLY A 113 -14.78 7.31 6.39
CA GLY A 113 -13.75 8.33 6.51
C GLY A 113 -12.67 8.02 7.56
N GLU A 114 -12.90 7.05 8.46
CA GLU A 114 -11.97 6.70 9.51
C GLU A 114 -10.74 5.96 8.95
N ARG A 115 -9.57 6.33 9.47
CA ARG A 115 -8.30 5.66 9.24
C ARG A 115 -7.82 5.07 10.56
N ARG A 116 -7.37 3.82 10.51
CA ARG A 116 -6.81 3.12 11.67
C ARG A 116 -5.49 2.48 11.29
N THR A 117 -4.48 2.69 12.12
CA THR A 117 -3.21 1.97 11.99
C THR A 117 -3.39 0.54 12.45
N ILE A 118 -2.89 -0.41 11.65
CA ILE A 118 -2.90 -1.83 11.98
C ILE A 118 -1.47 -2.38 12.01
N LEU A 119 -1.30 -3.52 12.65
CA LEU A 119 -0.02 -4.23 12.67
C LEU A 119 0.21 -4.95 11.33
N LEU A 120 1.47 -5.00 10.88
CA LEU A 120 1.84 -5.81 9.72
C LEU A 120 1.49 -7.30 9.91
N GLY A 121 1.51 -7.80 11.15
CA GLY A 121 1.08 -9.16 11.48
C GLY A 121 -0.37 -9.44 11.07
N LEU A 122 -1.29 -8.50 11.32
CA LEU A 122 -2.70 -8.63 10.91
C LEU A 122 -2.85 -8.66 9.38
N LEU A 123 -2.04 -7.86 8.67
CA LEU A 123 -2.03 -7.90 7.21
C LEU A 123 -1.52 -9.25 6.69
N ARG A 124 -0.51 -9.85 7.35
CA ARG A 124 -0.03 -11.21 7.03
C ARG A 124 -1.07 -12.28 7.32
N GLU A 125 -1.86 -12.12 8.39
CA GLU A 125 -2.99 -13.02 8.69
C GLU A 125 -4.07 -12.95 7.60
N TRP A 126 -4.44 -11.76 7.14
CA TRP A 126 -5.38 -11.61 6.03
C TRP A 126 -4.86 -12.15 4.71
N ALA A 127 -3.53 -12.12 4.50
CA ALA A 127 -2.89 -12.69 3.31
C ALA A 127 -2.84 -14.23 3.33
N ALA A 128 -3.05 -14.86 4.49
CA ALA A 128 -3.00 -16.31 4.59
C ALA A 128 -4.13 -16.95 3.78
N PRO A 129 -3.87 -18.06 3.06
CA PRO A 129 -4.93 -18.81 2.39
C PRO A 129 -5.97 -19.23 3.42
N GLN A 130 -7.25 -18.93 3.19
CA GLN A 130 -8.31 -19.50 4.01
C GLN A 130 -8.38 -21.00 3.71
N GLU A 131 -8.09 -21.84 4.71
CA GLU A 131 -8.38 -23.27 4.62
C GLU A 131 -9.89 -23.44 4.46
N VAL A 132 -10.32 -23.79 3.25
CA VAL A 132 -11.71 -24.20 3.00
C VAL A 132 -11.85 -25.60 3.59
N VAL A 133 -12.39 -25.68 4.81
CA VAL A 133 -12.85 -26.95 5.37
C VAL A 133 -14.13 -27.31 4.62
N ALA A 134 -14.03 -28.29 3.71
CA ALA A 134 -15.13 -28.86 2.95
C ALA A 134 -16.01 -29.79 3.79
#